data_AF-A0A842CFG8-F1
#
_entry.id   AF-A0A842CFG8-F1
#
_cell.length_a   1.000
_cell.length_b   1.000
_cell.length_c   1.000
_cell.angle_alpha   90.00
_cell.angle_beta   90.00
_cell.angle_gamma   90.00
#
_symmetry.space_group_name_H-M   'P 1'
#
loop_
_entity.id
_entity.type
_entity.pdbx_description
1 polymer ?
#
loop_
_entity_poly.entity_id
_entity_poly.type
_entity_poly.pdbx_seq_one_letter_code
_entity_poly.pdbx_strand_id
1 'polypeptide(L)'
;MERAFFMQQALEEAEKAREIGEVPIGAVVVLDGEIIGRAHNLRETSQNAVTHAELLAIQDACKHQNSWRLSGAELYVTLEPCPMCSGAILLSRIEKVYYGAKDPKAGTAGSLMNLLQDDRFNHTCEVEAGLMEAESSEMLKSFFQELRKRNKLNRS
;
A
#
# COMPACT_ATOMS: atom_id res chain seq x y z
N MET A 1 6.13 -19.21 -0.63
CA MET A 1 6.67 -18.84 -1.96
C MET A 1 5.74 -17.86 -2.68
N GLU A 2 4.42 -18.05 -2.60
CA GLU A 2 3.44 -17.20 -3.30
C GLU A 2 3.34 -15.75 -2.77
N ARG A 3 3.28 -15.56 -1.44
CA ARG A 3 3.18 -14.22 -0.82
C ARG A 3 4.34 -13.29 -1.16
N ALA A 4 5.56 -13.82 -1.17
CA ALA A 4 6.76 -13.06 -1.53
C ALA A 4 6.73 -12.63 -3.00
N PHE A 5 6.16 -13.45 -3.90
CA PHE A 5 5.95 -13.07 -5.29
C PHE A 5 4.99 -11.87 -5.39
N PHE A 6 3.85 -11.88 -4.68
CA PHE A 6 2.92 -10.73 -4.72
C PHE A 6 3.50 -9.46 -4.08
N MET A 7 4.27 -9.58 -2.99
CA MET A 7 4.98 -8.43 -2.44
C MET A 7 6.04 -7.89 -3.41
N GLN A 8 6.74 -8.76 -4.15
CA GLN A 8 7.64 -8.33 -5.22
C GLN A 8 6.89 -7.56 -6.31
N GLN A 9 5.68 -7.98 -6.67
CA GLN A 9 4.83 -7.24 -7.62
C GLN A 9 4.36 -5.88 -7.08
N ALA A 10 4.20 -5.73 -5.76
CA ALA A 10 3.95 -4.44 -5.11
C ALA A 10 5.22 -3.56 -5.09
N LEU A 11 6.40 -4.14 -4.90
CA LEU A 11 7.68 -3.43 -5.01
C LEU A 11 7.95 -2.91 -6.43
N GLU A 12 7.57 -3.66 -7.46
CA GLU A 12 7.61 -3.19 -8.85
C GLU A 12 6.70 -1.98 -9.08
N GLU A 13 5.52 -1.94 -8.47
CA GLU A 13 4.66 -0.75 -8.50
C GLU A 13 5.30 0.42 -7.74
N ALA A 14 5.89 0.16 -6.56
CA ALA A 14 6.59 1.18 -5.79
C ALA A 14 7.75 1.82 -6.58
N GLU A 15 8.45 1.04 -7.40
CA GLU A 15 9.49 1.52 -8.30
C GLU A 15 8.94 2.47 -9.38
N LYS A 16 7.75 2.18 -9.94
CA LYS A 16 7.09 3.08 -10.90
C LYS A 16 6.76 4.44 -10.26
N ALA A 17 6.29 4.45 -9.00
CA ALA A 17 6.13 5.70 -8.24
C ALA A 17 7.47 6.44 -8.09
N ARG A 18 8.54 5.73 -7.75
CA ARG A 18 9.89 6.31 -7.63
C ARG A 18 10.34 6.99 -8.92
N GLU A 19 10.15 6.34 -10.07
CA GLU A 19 10.56 6.83 -11.39
C GLU A 19 9.90 8.16 -11.76
N ILE A 20 8.65 8.37 -11.32
CA ILE A 20 7.91 9.62 -11.55
C ILE A 20 8.07 10.64 -10.40
N GLY A 21 8.92 10.35 -9.41
CA GLY A 21 9.24 11.25 -8.31
C GLY A 21 8.22 11.28 -7.17
N GLU A 22 7.35 10.26 -7.08
CA GLU A 22 6.42 10.03 -5.99
C GLU A 22 7.09 9.26 -4.84
N VAL A 23 6.51 9.36 -3.63
CA VAL A 23 6.92 8.48 -2.54
C VAL A 23 6.72 7.02 -2.99
N PRO A 24 7.75 6.16 -2.92
CA PRO A 24 7.75 4.86 -3.58
C PRO A 24 6.95 3.84 -2.76
N ILE A 25 5.64 3.87 -2.95
CA ILE A 25 4.68 2.96 -2.32
C ILE A 25 3.89 2.30 -3.45
N GLY A 26 3.80 0.98 -3.38
CA GLY A 26 3.08 0.16 -4.35
C GLY A 26 2.18 -0.84 -3.65
N ALA A 27 1.11 -1.23 -4.33
CA ALA A 27 0.14 -2.17 -3.82
C ALA A 27 -0.43 -3.06 -4.93
N VAL A 28 -0.75 -4.31 -4.58
CA VAL A 28 -1.50 -5.24 -5.43
C VAL A 28 -2.60 -5.93 -4.64
N VAL A 29 -3.75 -6.14 -5.29
CA VAL A 29 -4.87 -6.92 -4.76
C VAL A 29 -4.93 -8.24 -5.51
N VAL A 30 -5.02 -9.34 -4.75
CA VAL A 30 -5.02 -10.71 -5.25
C VAL A 30 -6.35 -11.37 -4.89
N LEU A 31 -6.94 -12.11 -5.82
CA LEU A 31 -8.08 -13.00 -5.56
C LEU A 31 -7.84 -14.30 -6.30
N ASP A 32 -8.05 -15.44 -5.63
CA ASP A 32 -7.86 -16.78 -6.20
C ASP A 32 -6.47 -17.00 -6.83
N GLY A 33 -5.43 -16.39 -6.25
CA GLY A 33 -4.05 -16.47 -6.74
C GLY A 33 -3.73 -15.55 -7.93
N GLU A 34 -4.68 -14.74 -8.38
CA GLU A 34 -4.52 -13.82 -9.50
C GLU A 34 -4.53 -12.36 -9.04
N ILE A 35 -3.66 -11.55 -9.62
CA ILE A 35 -3.64 -10.10 -9.37
C ILE A 35 -4.79 -9.45 -10.13
N ILE A 36 -5.78 -8.95 -9.40
CA ILE A 36 -6.99 -8.30 -9.95
C ILE A 36 -6.94 -6.77 -9.85
N GLY A 37 -5.96 -6.21 -9.14
CA GLY A 37 -5.75 -4.76 -9.07
C GLY A 37 -4.30 -4.42 -8.73
N ARG A 38 -3.77 -3.35 -9.34
CA ARG A 38 -2.39 -2.89 -9.11
C ARG A 38 -2.33 -1.38 -9.13
N ALA A 39 -1.54 -0.80 -8.23
CA ALA A 39 -1.27 0.62 -8.31
C ALA A 39 -0.05 1.04 -7.49
N HIS A 40 0.38 2.27 -7.71
CA HIS A 40 1.38 2.96 -6.94
C HIS A 40 0.89 4.35 -6.55
N ASN A 41 1.58 4.98 -5.60
CA ASN A 41 1.24 6.31 -5.13
C ASN A 41 1.35 7.33 -6.29
N LEU A 42 0.31 8.18 -6.44
CA LEU A 42 0.21 9.20 -7.50
C LEU A 42 -0.18 10.57 -6.95
N ARG A 43 -0.01 10.81 -5.64
CA ARG A 43 -0.50 12.01 -4.95
C ARG A 43 -0.03 13.31 -5.60
N GLU A 44 1.27 13.45 -5.85
CA GLU A 44 1.87 14.66 -6.44
C GLU A 44 1.51 14.80 -7.93
N THR A 45 1.50 13.71 -8.67
CA THR A 45 1.25 13.64 -10.12
C THR A 45 -0.20 13.98 -10.42
N SER A 46 -1.13 13.42 -9.65
CA SER A 46 -2.56 13.64 -9.81
C SER A 46 -3.08 14.88 -9.08
N GLN A 47 -2.25 15.52 -8.24
CA GLN A 47 -2.66 16.61 -7.35
C GLN A 47 -3.91 16.24 -6.54
N ASN A 48 -4.00 14.98 -6.12
CA ASN A 48 -5.14 14.45 -5.37
C ASN A 48 -4.66 13.79 -4.08
N ALA A 49 -5.17 14.27 -2.95
CA ALA A 49 -4.75 13.80 -1.62
C ALA A 49 -5.03 12.30 -1.36
N VAL A 50 -5.95 11.68 -2.12
CA VAL A 50 -6.38 10.30 -1.85
C VAL A 50 -5.78 9.24 -2.77
N THR A 51 -4.96 9.61 -3.77
CA THR A 51 -4.40 8.68 -4.76
C THR A 51 -3.18 7.90 -4.24
N HIS A 52 -3.37 7.26 -3.08
CA HIS A 52 -2.45 6.29 -2.51
C HIS A 52 -2.53 4.94 -3.23
N ALA A 53 -1.46 4.16 -3.15
CA ALA A 53 -1.35 2.87 -3.83
C ALA A 53 -2.49 1.91 -3.47
N GLU A 54 -2.81 1.77 -2.18
CA GLU A 54 -3.85 0.85 -1.69
C GLU A 54 -5.22 1.25 -2.23
N LEU A 55 -5.55 2.54 -2.19
CA LEU A 55 -6.85 3.03 -2.64
C LEU A 55 -7.03 2.79 -4.14
N LEU A 56 -6.00 3.07 -4.94
CA LEU A 56 -6.01 2.88 -6.38
C LEU A 56 -6.07 1.39 -6.74
N ALA A 57 -5.31 0.53 -6.05
CA ALA A 57 -5.35 -0.92 -6.28
C ALA A 57 -6.72 -1.52 -5.91
N ILE A 58 -7.35 -1.06 -4.82
CA ILE A 58 -8.72 -1.43 -4.46
C ILE A 58 -9.70 -0.99 -5.55
N GLN A 59 -9.58 0.25 -6.06
CA GLN A 59 -10.44 0.73 -7.15
C GLN A 59 -10.31 -0.10 -8.43
N ASP A 60 -9.08 -0.49 -8.78
CA ASP A 60 -8.80 -1.34 -9.94
C ASP A 60 -9.41 -2.74 -9.75
N ALA A 61 -9.21 -3.35 -8.57
CA ALA A 61 -9.82 -4.62 -8.20
C ALA A 61 -11.36 -4.59 -8.22
N CYS A 62 -11.96 -3.50 -7.73
CA CYS A 62 -13.41 -3.35 -7.76
C CYS A 62 -13.96 -3.29 -9.20
N LYS A 63 -13.23 -2.61 -10.09
CA LYS A 63 -13.58 -2.56 -11.52
C LYS A 63 -13.44 -3.93 -12.17
N HIS A 64 -12.35 -4.65 -11.89
CA HIS A 64 -12.11 -6.00 -12.39
C HIS A 64 -13.24 -6.96 -11.97
N GLN A 65 -13.64 -6.93 -10.71
CA GLN A 65 -14.69 -7.80 -10.17
C GLN A 65 -16.12 -7.30 -10.46
N ASN A 66 -16.27 -6.10 -11.02
CA ASN A 66 -17.54 -5.40 -11.13
C ASN A 66 -18.33 -5.41 -9.79
N SER A 67 -17.61 -5.23 -8.69
CA SER A 67 -18.11 -5.35 -7.32
C SER A 67 -17.27 -4.49 -6.39
N TRP A 68 -17.90 -3.80 -5.45
CA TRP A 68 -17.18 -3.11 -4.38
C TRP A 68 -16.75 -4.06 -3.25
N ARG A 69 -17.33 -5.27 -3.19
CA ARG A 69 -16.94 -6.33 -2.25
C ARG A 69 -15.84 -7.16 -2.88
N LEU A 70 -14.69 -7.19 -2.21
CA LEU A 70 -13.50 -7.98 -2.52
C LEU A 70 -13.31 -9.08 -1.48
N SER A 71 -14.39 -9.80 -1.16
CA SER A 71 -14.35 -10.91 -0.20
C SER A 71 -13.44 -12.03 -0.71
N GLY A 72 -12.61 -12.62 0.16
CA GLY A 72 -11.58 -13.58 -0.23
C GLY A 72 -10.30 -12.93 -0.76
N ALA A 73 -10.29 -11.62 -1.03
CA ALA A 73 -9.13 -10.95 -1.59
C ALA A 73 -8.05 -10.67 -0.53
N GLU A 74 -6.81 -10.68 -0.99
CA GLU A 74 -5.62 -10.34 -0.23
C GLU A 74 -5.02 -9.03 -0.78
N LEU A 75 -4.59 -8.13 0.09
CA LEU A 75 -3.86 -6.92 -0.28
C LEU A 75 -2.40 -7.03 0.15
N TYR A 76 -1.50 -6.73 -0.77
CA TYR A 76 -0.07 -6.61 -0.52
C TYR A 76 0.35 -5.16 -0.74
N VAL A 77 1.01 -4.54 0.23
CA VAL A 77 1.44 -3.13 0.16
C VAL A 77 2.83 -2.94 0.76
N THR A 78 3.67 -2.11 0.15
CA THR A 78 5.07 -1.96 0.59
C THR A 78 5.23 -1.20 1.91
N LEU A 79 4.24 -0.40 2.31
CA LEU A 79 4.22 0.38 3.56
C LEU A 79 2.92 0.15 4.33
N GLU A 80 2.99 0.17 5.65
CA GLU A 80 1.82 0.06 6.53
C GLU A 80 0.70 1.05 6.16
N PRO A 81 -0.56 0.58 6.01
CA PRO A 81 -1.68 1.43 5.65
C PRO A 81 -1.96 2.58 6.62
N CYS A 82 -2.18 3.77 6.05
CA CYS A 82 -2.62 4.97 6.78
C CYS A 82 -4.13 4.90 7.14
N PRO A 83 -4.70 5.85 7.93
CA PRO A 83 -6.09 5.76 8.37
C PRO A 83 -7.09 5.69 7.20
N MET A 84 -6.83 6.42 6.12
CA MET A 84 -7.66 6.43 4.91
C MET A 84 -7.66 5.07 4.22
N CYS A 85 -6.47 4.49 4.02
CA CYS A 85 -6.32 3.22 3.32
C CYS A 85 -6.87 2.06 4.15
N SER A 86 -6.61 2.06 5.46
CA SER A 86 -7.23 1.12 6.40
C SER A 86 -8.76 1.17 6.34
N GLY A 87 -9.35 2.37 6.30
CA GLY A 87 -10.79 2.53 6.11
C GLY A 87 -11.29 1.92 4.79
N ALA A 88 -10.58 2.17 3.68
CA ALA A 88 -10.93 1.61 2.37
C ALA A 88 -10.83 0.08 2.32
N ILE A 89 -9.81 -0.50 2.97
CA ILE A 89 -9.64 -1.95 3.12
C ILE A 89 -10.84 -2.56 3.84
N LEU A 90 -11.24 -2.00 4.99
CA LEU A 90 -12.40 -2.46 5.75
C LEU A 90 -13.71 -2.36 4.94
N LEU A 91 -13.91 -1.24 4.24
CA LEU A 91 -15.12 -0.99 3.45
C LEU A 91 -15.22 -1.90 2.22
N SER A 92 -14.08 -2.29 1.63
CA SER A 92 -14.01 -3.19 0.48
C SER A 92 -14.08 -4.69 0.85
N ARG A 93 -14.06 -5.03 2.14
CA ARG A 93 -14.14 -6.43 2.64
C ARG A 93 -12.96 -7.31 2.26
N ILE A 94 -11.79 -6.71 2.05
CA ILE A 94 -10.53 -7.45 1.90
C ILE A 94 -10.30 -8.32 3.15
N GLU A 95 -9.93 -9.58 2.93
CA GLU A 95 -9.82 -10.56 4.01
C GLU A 95 -8.45 -10.48 4.70
N LYS A 96 -7.39 -10.34 3.92
CA LYS A 96 -6.00 -10.38 4.43
C LYS A 96 -5.18 -9.22 3.92
N VAL A 97 -4.35 -8.66 4.78
CA VAL A 97 -3.43 -7.57 4.45
C VAL A 97 -2.01 -7.98 4.84
N TYR A 98 -1.12 -7.93 3.86
CA TYR A 98 0.30 -8.13 4.02
C TYR A 98 1.01 -6.81 3.74
N TYR A 99 1.84 -6.34 4.67
CA TYR A 99 2.64 -5.14 4.44
C TYR A 99 4.12 -5.33 4.73
N GLY A 100 4.93 -4.56 4.00
CA GLY A 100 6.38 -4.55 4.15
C GLY A 100 6.85 -3.74 5.35
N ALA A 101 7.18 -2.47 5.12
CA ALA A 101 7.70 -1.59 6.16
C ALA A 101 6.58 -1.07 7.09
N LYS A 102 6.92 -0.87 8.37
CA LYS A 102 6.04 -0.16 9.32
C LYS A 102 6.07 1.35 9.08
N ASP A 103 4.97 2.03 9.38
CA ASP A 103 4.90 3.49 9.38
C ASP A 103 4.68 4.02 10.81
N PRO A 104 5.75 4.38 11.54
CA PRO A 104 5.63 4.90 12.90
C PRO A 104 4.98 6.29 12.99
N LYS A 105 4.73 6.97 11.86
CA LYS A 105 4.17 8.34 11.81
C LYS A 105 2.71 8.40 11.37
N ALA A 106 2.24 7.43 10.60
CA ALA A 106 0.88 7.42 10.09
C ALA A 106 0.23 6.02 10.04
N GLY A 107 0.96 4.96 10.36
CA GLY A 107 0.49 3.59 10.26
C GLY A 107 -0.66 3.29 11.22
N THR A 108 -1.70 2.64 10.71
CA THR A 108 -2.94 2.31 11.44
C THR A 108 -3.31 0.84 11.37
N ALA A 109 -2.35 -0.02 11.01
CA ALA A 109 -2.47 -1.47 11.00
C ALA A 109 -1.49 -2.11 12.01
N GLY A 110 -1.16 -1.38 13.09
CA GLY A 110 -0.27 -1.82 14.16
C GLY A 110 0.59 -0.74 14.81
N SER A 111 0.92 0.36 14.12
CA SER A 111 1.82 1.40 14.65
C SER A 111 1.14 2.39 15.60
N LEU A 112 0.28 3.28 15.10
CA LEU A 112 -0.42 4.26 15.93
C LEU A 112 -1.74 3.72 16.50
N MET A 113 -2.37 2.83 15.73
CA MET A 113 -3.63 2.15 16.03
C MET A 113 -3.69 0.89 15.17
N ASN A 114 -4.72 0.06 15.38
CA ASN A 114 -4.93 -1.15 14.59
C ASN A 114 -6.38 -1.22 14.10
N LEU A 115 -6.72 -0.38 13.13
CA LEU A 115 -8.08 -0.27 12.60
C LEU A 115 -8.55 -1.57 11.93
N LEU A 116 -7.63 -2.28 11.28
CA LEU A 116 -7.93 -3.50 10.54
C LEU A 116 -8.37 -4.67 11.44
N GLN A 117 -8.07 -4.62 12.73
CA GLN A 117 -8.40 -5.66 13.70
C GLN A 117 -9.26 -5.14 14.87
N ASP A 118 -9.90 -3.98 14.69
CA ASP A 118 -10.79 -3.39 15.70
C ASP A 118 -12.18 -4.03 15.63
N ASP A 119 -12.56 -4.74 16.68
CA ASP A 119 -13.79 -5.54 16.79
C ASP A 119 -15.09 -4.71 16.81
N ARG A 120 -14.98 -3.38 16.92
CA ARG A 120 -16.13 -2.47 16.84
C ARG A 120 -16.60 -2.25 15.39
N PHE A 121 -15.76 -2.54 14.39
CA PHE A 121 -16.16 -2.50 12.99
C PHE A 121 -16.90 -3.78 12.59
N ASN A 122 -17.74 -3.68 11.55
CA ASN A 122 -18.52 -4.82 11.04
C ASN A 122 -17.71 -5.77 10.13
N HIS A 123 -16.39 -5.59 10.05
CA HIS A 123 -15.43 -6.42 9.34
C HIS A 123 -14.05 -6.18 9.92
N THR A 124 -13.22 -7.21 9.91
CA THR A 124 -11.82 -7.18 10.32
C THR A 124 -10.99 -7.97 9.32
N CYS A 125 -9.70 -7.69 9.25
CA CYS A 125 -8.75 -8.37 8.38
C CYS A 125 -7.76 -9.21 9.19
N GLU A 126 -7.24 -10.27 8.59
CA GLU A 126 -5.96 -10.84 9.02
C GLU A 126 -4.84 -9.91 8.57
N VAL A 127 -3.86 -9.65 9.44
CA VAL A 127 -2.76 -8.73 9.15
C VAL A 127 -1.43 -9.42 9.41
N GLU A 128 -0.55 -9.44 8.41
CA GLU A 128 0.84 -9.88 8.54
C GLU A 128 1.78 -8.73 8.14
N ALA A 129 2.61 -8.35 9.11
CA ALA A 129 3.59 -7.28 8.97
C ALA A 129 4.97 -7.82 8.63
N GLY A 130 5.80 -7.01 7.98
CA GLY A 130 7.23 -7.30 7.81
C GLY A 130 7.58 -8.12 6.58
N LEU A 131 6.65 -8.33 5.64
CA LEU A 131 6.91 -9.10 4.43
C LEU A 131 7.79 -8.30 3.47
N MET A 132 9.05 -8.73 3.28
CA MET A 132 10.06 -7.96 2.51
C MET A 132 10.26 -6.54 3.08
N GLU A 133 10.32 -6.45 4.41
CA GLU A 133 10.50 -5.19 5.16
C GLU A 133 11.79 -4.46 4.79
N ALA A 134 12.88 -5.20 4.58
CA ALA A 134 14.20 -4.62 4.30
C ALA A 134 14.17 -3.86 2.96
N GLU A 135 13.64 -4.50 1.92
CA GLU A 135 13.49 -3.96 0.58
C GLU A 135 12.57 -2.73 0.58
N SER A 136 11.40 -2.86 1.20
CA SER A 136 10.43 -1.78 1.31
C SER A 136 10.99 -0.56 2.08
N SER A 137 11.69 -0.82 3.19
CA SER A 137 12.32 0.22 4.00
C SER A 137 13.45 0.92 3.28
N GLU A 138 14.28 0.18 2.55
CA GLU A 138 15.40 0.75 1.81
C GLU A 138 14.93 1.67 0.68
N MET A 139 13.88 1.28 -0.04
CA MET A 139 13.28 2.09 -1.09
C MET A 139 12.78 3.46 -0.57
N LEU A 140 12.09 3.47 0.58
CA LEU A 140 11.66 4.72 1.21
C LEU A 140 12.84 5.58 1.69
N LYS A 141 13.85 4.95 2.31
CA LYS A 141 15.04 5.64 2.81
C LYS A 141 15.82 6.30 1.68
N SER A 142 16.09 5.58 0.60
CA SER A 142 16.84 6.08 -0.56
C SER A 142 16.11 7.26 -1.20
N PHE A 143 14.80 7.14 -1.44
CA PHE A 143 13.98 8.22 -1.99
C PHE A 143 14.06 9.50 -1.16
N PHE A 144 13.86 9.43 0.16
CA PHE A 144 13.93 10.65 0.99
C PHE A 144 15.36 11.20 1.11
N GLN A 145 16.39 10.38 1.02
CA GLN A 145 17.78 10.86 0.95
C GLN A 145 18.04 11.64 -0.35
N GLU A 146 17.59 11.11 -1.48
CA GLU A 146 17.68 11.75 -2.79
C GLU A 146 16.89 13.07 -2.83
N LEU A 147 15.65 13.06 -2.31
CA LEU A 147 14.81 14.25 -2.22
C LEU A 147 15.47 15.38 -1.41
N ARG A 148 16.08 15.04 -0.26
CA ARG A 148 16.82 16.01 0.56
C ARG A 148 18.03 16.58 -0.18
N LYS A 149 18.77 15.74 -0.92
CA LYS A 149 19.92 16.19 -1.74
C LYS A 149 19.46 17.14 -2.85
N ARG A 150 18.40 16.78 -3.59
CA ARG A 150 17.82 17.61 -4.66
C ARG A 150 17.35 18.97 -4.13
N ASN A 151 16.66 18.99 -3.00
CA ASN A 151 16.18 20.23 -2.39
C ASN A 151 17.32 21.13 -1.90
N LYS A 152 18.47 20.57 -1.52
CA LYS A 152 19.66 21.34 -1.15
C LYS A 152 20.31 21.99 -2.38
N LEU A 153 20.42 21.26 -3.49
CA LEU A 153 20.93 21.80 -4.77
C LEU A 153 20.05 22.91 -5.33
N ASN A 154 18.72 22.77 -5.27
CA ASN A 154 17.80 23.79 -5.82
C ASN A 154 17.75 25.09 -4.99
N ARG A 155 18.36 25.10 -3.79
CA ARG A 155 18.43 26.27 -2.89
C ARG A 155 19.77 26.99 -2.94
N SER A 156 20.77 26.41 -3.62
CA SER A 156 22.10 26.99 -3.86
C SER A 156 22.19 27.59 -5.25
#